data_AF-A0AAU9WX29-F1
#
_entry.id   AF-A0AAU9WX29-F1
#
_cell.length_a   1.000
_cell.length_b   1.000
_cell.length_c   1.000
_cell.angle_alpha   90.00
_cell.angle_beta   90.00
_cell.angle_gamma   90.00
#
_symmetry.space_group_name_H-M   'P 1'
#
loop_
_entity.id
_entity.type
_entity.pdbx_description
1 polymer ?
#
loop_
_entity_poly.entity_id
_entity_poly.type
_entity_poly.pdbx_seq_one_letter_code
_entity_poly.pdbx_strand_id
1 'polypeptide(L)'
;MFSSNIPISFLLTVVVFCCSVASCDCKSSTQAFHFEDYSEQRVKGCYYHNQTLGICFDIEQGSLKLMETAGRIIVLYQKLGTDMFYYKIIDQDFLGRGPSLFYIPKAIPKVSHNLHEFLTMGRTSEETQVELQALKIHYHEAIRELRREPEIQLLERLSQALAENVTQSEMLKPFHALCYNLLKTSDVQTPHELRARRDLGNEISGHHSKRQKRCDLALDPKQNNCTGMCGPNCSCWSWVCGDCCFHQGCHEHDICCEKYGSWSAYCALPLGFSCESYRTC
;
A
#
# COMPACT_ATOMS: atom_id res chain seq x y z
N MET A 1 25.78 -96.61 -1.90
CA MET A 1 26.76 -95.52 -2.14
C MET A 1 25.96 -94.36 -2.75
N PHE A 2 25.57 -93.38 -1.94
CA PHE A 2 26.27 -92.08 -1.78
C PHE A 2 26.50 -91.41 -3.14
N SER A 3 26.10 -90.17 -3.42
CA SER A 3 25.79 -89.04 -2.56
C SER A 3 25.05 -88.00 -3.41
N SER A 4 24.11 -87.30 -2.77
CA SER A 4 23.72 -85.92 -3.08
C SER A 4 24.91 -85.03 -3.43
N ASN A 5 24.75 -84.11 -4.37
CA ASN A 5 25.30 -82.74 -4.30
C ASN A 5 24.62 -81.79 -5.30
N ILE A 6 24.09 -80.72 -4.74
CA ILE A 6 23.60 -79.50 -5.36
C ILE A 6 24.81 -78.66 -5.83
N PRO A 7 24.74 -78.00 -7.00
CA PRO A 7 25.49 -76.77 -7.19
C PRO A 7 24.54 -75.57 -7.06
N ILE A 8 24.77 -74.81 -6.00
CA ILE A 8 24.32 -73.44 -5.81
C ILE A 8 24.98 -72.62 -6.94
N SER A 9 24.19 -71.96 -7.78
CA SER A 9 24.74 -70.99 -8.75
C SER A 9 23.93 -69.70 -8.74
N PHE A 10 24.52 -68.72 -8.05
CA PHE A 10 24.57 -67.29 -8.32
C PHE A 10 23.29 -66.53 -8.71
N LEU A 11 22.86 -65.75 -7.72
CA LEU A 11 22.18 -64.46 -7.82
C LEU A 11 22.54 -63.64 -9.08
N LEU A 12 21.53 -63.30 -9.86
CA LEU A 12 21.46 -62.05 -10.61
C LEU A 12 20.10 -61.40 -10.35
N THR A 13 19.94 -60.85 -9.14
CA THR A 13 18.95 -59.80 -8.90
C THR A 13 19.38 -58.57 -9.68
N VAL A 14 18.71 -58.30 -10.79
CA VAL A 14 18.74 -56.99 -11.46
C VAL A 14 18.03 -56.01 -10.53
N VAL A 15 18.81 -55.32 -9.70
CA VAL A 15 18.36 -54.10 -9.02
C VAL A 15 18.31 -53.03 -10.11
N VAL A 16 17.12 -52.75 -10.62
CA VAL A 16 16.88 -51.56 -11.43
C VAL A 16 17.00 -50.37 -10.48
N PHE A 17 18.22 -49.86 -10.36
CA PHE A 17 18.51 -48.59 -9.72
C PHE A 17 18.06 -47.49 -10.69
N CYS A 18 16.76 -47.17 -10.68
CA CYS A 18 16.27 -45.95 -11.30
C CYS A 18 16.70 -44.75 -10.44
N CYS A 19 17.98 -44.39 -10.56
CA CYS A 19 18.43 -43.02 -10.35
C CYS A 19 17.89 -42.15 -11.49
N SER A 20 16.60 -41.84 -11.44
CA SER A 20 16.11 -40.62 -12.06
C SER A 20 16.47 -39.47 -11.14
N VAL A 21 17.66 -38.95 -11.43
CA VAL A 21 18.16 -37.62 -11.11
C VAL A 21 17.04 -36.61 -10.90
N ALA A 22 17.20 -35.88 -9.80
CA ALA A 22 16.45 -34.70 -9.43
C ALA A 22 16.26 -33.76 -10.62
N SER A 23 15.01 -33.70 -11.08
CA SER A 23 14.36 -32.47 -11.51
C SER A 23 12.94 -32.51 -10.96
N CYS A 24 12.82 -32.58 -9.63
CA CYS A 24 11.66 -31.94 -9.01
C CYS A 24 11.86 -30.46 -9.29
N ASP A 25 11.34 -30.03 -10.44
CA ASP A 25 11.15 -28.63 -10.78
C ASP A 25 10.06 -28.11 -9.83
N CYS A 26 10.41 -28.02 -8.54
CA CYS A 26 9.71 -27.24 -7.55
C CYS A 26 10.02 -25.77 -7.84
N LYS A 27 9.72 -25.30 -9.05
CA LYS A 27 9.16 -23.96 -9.16
C LYS A 27 7.79 -24.04 -8.55
N SER A 28 7.77 -24.04 -7.22
CA SER A 28 6.66 -23.49 -6.47
C SER A 28 6.51 -22.06 -6.96
N SER A 29 5.72 -21.90 -8.01
CA SER A 29 4.94 -20.69 -8.23
C SER A 29 3.97 -20.60 -7.05
N THR A 30 4.47 -20.33 -5.85
CA THR A 30 3.70 -19.64 -4.82
C THR A 30 3.43 -18.30 -5.45
N GLN A 31 2.29 -18.18 -6.13
CA GLN A 31 1.80 -16.88 -6.57
C GLN A 31 1.82 -16.02 -5.32
N ALA A 32 2.73 -15.05 -5.26
CA ALA A 32 2.87 -14.15 -4.12
C ALA A 32 1.58 -13.34 -3.89
N PHE A 33 0.60 -13.44 -4.78
CA PHE A 33 -0.62 -12.68 -4.80
C PHE A 33 -1.81 -13.63 -4.99
N HIS A 34 -2.77 -13.57 -4.07
CA HIS A 34 -3.94 -14.44 -4.05
C HIS A 34 -5.21 -13.60 -3.91
N PHE A 35 -6.17 -13.80 -4.81
CA PHE A 35 -7.51 -13.24 -4.69
C PHE A 35 -8.40 -14.15 -3.84
N GLU A 36 -9.17 -13.53 -2.94
CA GLU A 36 -10.29 -14.16 -2.24
C GLU A 36 -11.63 -13.80 -2.90
N ASP A 37 -11.75 -12.56 -3.37
CA ASP A 37 -12.93 -12.04 -4.07
C ASP A 37 -12.47 -11.06 -5.15
N TYR A 38 -12.97 -11.21 -6.36
CA TYR A 38 -12.71 -10.28 -7.45
C TYR A 38 -13.96 -10.07 -8.30
N SER A 39 -14.47 -8.84 -8.25
CA SER A 39 -15.58 -8.36 -9.05
C SER A 39 -15.32 -6.92 -9.54
N GLU A 40 -16.23 -6.38 -10.35
CA GLU A 40 -16.17 -4.98 -10.78
C GLU A 40 -16.26 -3.98 -9.61
N GLN A 41 -16.79 -4.42 -8.47
CA GLN A 41 -17.09 -3.54 -7.32
C GLN A 41 -16.16 -3.79 -6.12
N ARG A 42 -15.41 -4.89 -6.13
CA ARG A 42 -14.59 -5.31 -5.00
C ARG A 42 -13.40 -6.16 -5.42
N VAL A 43 -12.25 -5.91 -4.80
CA VAL A 43 -11.05 -6.74 -4.90
C VAL A 43 -10.55 -7.02 -3.50
N LYS A 44 -10.51 -8.30 -3.13
CA LYS A 44 -10.07 -8.77 -1.83
C LYS A 44 -9.04 -9.87 -2.01
N GLY A 45 -8.02 -9.88 -1.17
CA GLY A 45 -6.98 -10.89 -1.25
C GLY A 45 -5.82 -10.63 -0.31
N CYS A 46 -4.74 -11.37 -0.54
CA CYS A 46 -3.49 -11.22 0.20
C CYS A 46 -2.28 -11.31 -0.73
N TYR A 47 -1.27 -10.52 -0.40
CA TYR A 47 0.07 -10.62 -0.97
C TYR A 47 1.01 -11.24 0.08
N TYR A 48 1.60 -12.38 -0.23
CA TYR A 48 2.57 -13.09 0.60
C TYR A 48 3.96 -12.94 0.01
N HIS A 49 4.87 -12.35 0.78
CA HIS A 49 6.28 -12.33 0.43
C HIS A 49 6.95 -13.67 0.77
N ASN A 50 6.63 -14.20 1.95
CA ASN A 50 7.09 -15.51 2.43
C ASN A 50 6.08 -16.10 3.42
N GLN A 51 6.42 -17.21 4.08
CA GLN A 51 5.53 -17.91 5.02
C GLN A 51 5.15 -17.09 6.26
N THR A 52 5.96 -16.10 6.64
CA THR A 52 5.80 -15.32 7.87
C THR A 52 5.37 -13.88 7.62
N LEU A 53 5.55 -13.37 6.40
CA LEU A 53 5.29 -11.98 6.04
C LEU A 53 4.36 -11.90 4.84
N GLY A 54 3.17 -11.36 5.07
CA GLY A 54 2.18 -11.09 4.06
C GLY A 54 1.23 -9.98 4.50
N ILE A 55 0.57 -9.35 3.55
CA ILE A 55 -0.38 -8.26 3.77
C ILE A 55 -1.68 -8.57 3.02
N CYS A 56 -2.81 -8.42 3.70
CA CYS A 56 -4.13 -8.63 3.14
C CYS A 56 -4.83 -7.31 2.87
N PHE A 57 -5.72 -7.30 1.89
CA PHE A 57 -6.44 -6.12 1.44
C PHE A 57 -7.90 -6.44 1.12
N ASP A 58 -8.75 -5.44 1.30
CA ASP A 58 -10.16 -5.46 0.91
C ASP A 58 -10.51 -4.07 0.37
N ILE A 59 -10.73 -3.99 -0.94
CA ILE A 59 -10.88 -2.75 -1.70
C ILE A 59 -12.26 -2.78 -2.33
N GLU A 60 -13.08 -1.79 -2.02
CA GLU A 60 -14.39 -1.57 -2.63
C GLU A 60 -14.60 -0.07 -2.86
N GLN A 61 -15.67 0.29 -3.58
CA GLN A 61 -15.97 1.70 -3.79
C GLN A 61 -16.22 2.42 -2.46
N GLY A 62 -15.31 3.33 -2.10
CA GLY A 62 -15.42 4.11 -0.86
C GLY A 62 -14.95 3.38 0.40
N SER A 63 -14.38 2.18 0.32
CA SER A 63 -13.70 1.57 1.48
C SER A 63 -12.43 0.83 1.08
N LEU A 64 -11.40 0.95 1.93
CA LEU A 64 -10.11 0.31 1.76
C LEU A 64 -9.67 -0.25 3.11
N LYS A 65 -9.27 -1.51 3.15
CA LYS A 65 -8.65 -2.13 4.33
C LYS A 65 -7.30 -2.70 3.96
N LEU A 66 -6.33 -2.49 4.84
CA LEU A 66 -5.05 -3.18 4.88
C LEU A 66 -4.96 -3.92 6.21
N MET A 67 -4.61 -5.19 6.15
CA MET A 67 -4.66 -6.11 7.29
C MET A 67 -3.41 -6.98 7.31
N GLU A 68 -3.02 -7.42 8.50
CA GLU A 68 -2.16 -8.60 8.65
C GLU A 68 -2.86 -9.85 8.12
N THR A 69 -2.09 -10.89 7.84
CA THR A 69 -2.62 -12.23 7.51
C THR A 69 -3.49 -12.83 8.61
N ALA A 70 -3.27 -12.45 9.87
CA ALA A 70 -4.10 -12.84 11.01
C ALA A 70 -5.43 -12.06 11.10
N GLY A 71 -5.65 -11.07 10.22
CA GLY A 71 -6.88 -10.28 10.15
C GLY A 71 -6.89 -9.00 11.00
N ARG A 72 -5.78 -8.66 11.69
CA ARG A 72 -5.66 -7.37 12.38
C ARG A 72 -5.63 -6.24 11.37
N ILE A 73 -6.50 -5.25 11.53
CA ILE A 73 -6.54 -4.07 10.67
C ILE A 73 -5.34 -3.17 10.99
N ILE A 74 -4.54 -2.90 9.96
CA ILE A 74 -3.42 -1.96 9.99
C ILE A 74 -3.92 -0.58 9.55
N VAL A 75 -4.64 -0.52 8.43
CA VAL A 75 -5.25 0.72 7.92
C VAL A 75 -6.67 0.44 7.49
N LEU A 76 -7.59 1.33 7.84
CA LEU A 76 -8.96 1.31 7.34
C LEU A 76 -9.36 2.72 6.90
N TYR A 77 -9.84 2.83 5.68
CA TYR A 77 -10.51 3.99 5.14
C TYR A 77 -11.96 3.64 4.81
N GLN A 78 -12.87 4.54 5.14
CA GLN A 78 -14.28 4.40 4.79
C GLN A 78 -14.89 5.78 4.54
N LYS A 79 -15.42 5.97 3.33
CA LYS A 79 -16.24 7.13 2.98
C LYS A 79 -17.56 7.04 3.75
N LEU A 80 -17.93 8.13 4.42
CA LEU A 80 -19.16 8.24 5.21
C LEU A 80 -20.17 9.20 4.57
N GLY A 81 -19.75 10.02 3.61
CA GLY A 81 -20.57 11.00 2.90
C GLY A 81 -19.76 11.71 1.81
N THR A 82 -20.27 12.80 1.27
CA THR A 82 -19.57 13.60 0.24
C THR A 82 -18.25 14.15 0.76
N ASP A 83 -18.25 14.69 1.98
CA ASP A 83 -17.10 15.39 2.58
C ASP A 83 -16.62 14.75 3.88
N MET A 84 -17.08 13.53 4.19
CA MET A 84 -16.74 12.86 5.43
C MET A 84 -16.17 11.48 5.17
N PHE A 85 -15.12 11.15 5.91
CA PHE A 85 -14.54 9.82 5.90
C PHE A 85 -13.99 9.43 7.27
N TYR A 86 -14.05 8.15 7.58
CA TYR A 86 -13.37 7.56 8.71
C TYR A 86 -12.03 6.99 8.26
N TYR A 87 -10.99 7.21 9.06
CA TYR A 87 -9.64 6.77 8.78
C TYR A 87 -8.99 6.23 10.05
N LYS A 88 -8.49 5.00 10.00
CA LYS A 88 -7.84 4.34 11.12
C LYS A 88 -6.44 3.93 10.69
N ILE A 89 -5.45 4.23 11.52
CA ILE A 89 -4.07 3.77 11.39
C ILE A 89 -3.70 3.08 12.69
N ILE A 90 -3.42 1.77 12.61
CA ILE A 90 -3.20 0.87 13.75
C ILE A 90 -4.34 1.00 14.76
N ASP A 91 -4.09 1.64 15.90
CA ASP A 91 -5.03 1.80 17.00
C ASP A 91 -5.52 3.23 17.20
N GLN A 92 -5.23 4.11 16.24
CA GLN A 92 -5.65 5.50 16.26
C GLN A 92 -6.74 5.72 15.20
N ASP A 93 -7.77 6.45 15.59
CA ASP A 93 -8.97 6.68 14.81
C ASP A 93 -9.11 8.17 14.49
N PHE A 94 -9.46 8.46 13.25
CA PHE A 94 -9.57 9.81 12.72
C PHE A 94 -10.85 9.98 11.90
N LEU A 95 -11.39 11.18 11.92
CA LEU A 95 -12.52 11.62 11.11
C LEU A 95 -12.05 12.74 10.19
N GLY A 96 -12.10 12.53 8.88
CA GLY A 96 -11.94 13.60 7.91
C GLY A 96 -13.27 14.31 7.69
N ARG A 97 -13.26 15.64 7.69
CA ARG A 97 -14.37 16.48 7.22
C ARG A 97 -13.83 17.62 6.35
N GLY A 98 -14.04 17.52 5.04
CA GLY A 98 -13.42 18.42 4.06
C GLY A 98 -11.90 18.50 4.26
N PRO A 99 -11.31 19.68 4.49
CA PRO A 99 -9.88 19.86 4.70
C PRO A 99 -9.34 19.35 6.05
N SER A 100 -10.23 19.19 7.03
CA SER A 100 -9.87 19.01 8.44
C SER A 100 -9.85 17.52 8.81
N LEU A 101 -9.00 17.16 9.77
CA LEU A 101 -8.89 15.79 10.26
C LEU A 101 -8.97 15.82 11.78
N PHE A 102 -9.90 15.08 12.37
CA PHE A 102 -10.14 15.10 13.80
C PHE A 102 -9.74 13.77 14.41
N TYR A 103 -9.00 13.79 15.52
CA TYR A 103 -8.79 12.59 16.32
C TYR A 103 -10.09 12.17 17.02
N ILE A 104 -10.34 10.86 17.02
CA ILE A 104 -11.47 10.23 17.72
C ILE A 104 -10.92 9.54 18.97
N PRO A 105 -11.22 10.06 20.19
CA PRO A 105 -10.76 9.44 21.42
C PRO A 105 -11.22 7.99 21.57
N LYS A 106 -10.33 7.11 22.07
CA LYS A 106 -10.64 5.69 22.35
C LYS A 106 -11.84 5.48 23.28
N ALA A 107 -12.13 6.47 24.14
CA ALA A 107 -13.28 6.44 25.04
C ALA A 107 -14.63 6.50 24.30
N ILE A 108 -14.65 6.96 23.05
CA ILE A 108 -15.86 6.99 22.22
C ILE A 108 -16.14 5.58 21.74
N PRO A 109 -17.25 4.95 22.18
CA PRO A 109 -17.56 3.60 21.77
C PRO A 109 -17.80 3.57 20.26
N LYS A 110 -17.16 2.64 19.56
CA LYS A 110 -17.27 2.47 18.10
C LYS A 110 -18.56 1.78 17.67
N VAL A 111 -19.56 1.73 18.55
CA VAL A 111 -20.91 1.25 18.23
C VAL A 111 -21.65 2.34 17.45
N SER A 112 -22.54 1.93 16.56
CA SER A 112 -23.10 2.78 15.51
C SER A 112 -23.65 4.11 16.02
N HIS A 113 -24.41 4.12 17.12
CA HIS A 113 -25.05 5.34 17.62
C HIS A 113 -24.05 6.39 18.14
N ASN A 114 -23.11 6.01 19.02
CA ASN A 114 -22.18 6.96 19.64
C ASN A 114 -21.14 7.49 18.64
N LEU A 115 -20.68 6.62 17.75
CA LEU A 115 -19.83 7.04 16.65
C LEU A 115 -20.61 7.97 15.73
N HIS A 116 -21.84 7.63 15.35
CA HIS A 116 -22.67 8.51 14.52
C HIS A 116 -22.94 9.86 15.20
N GLU A 117 -23.22 9.88 16.51
CA GLU A 117 -23.41 11.12 17.26
C GLU A 117 -22.17 12.00 17.17
N PHE A 118 -20.98 11.44 17.48
CA PHE A 118 -19.71 12.14 17.34
C PHE A 118 -19.44 12.61 15.90
N LEU A 119 -19.76 11.78 14.91
CA LEU A 119 -19.66 12.09 13.48
C LEU A 119 -20.62 13.22 13.07
N THR A 120 -21.74 13.40 13.76
CA THR A 120 -22.75 14.44 13.49
C THR A 120 -22.65 15.66 14.39
N MET A 121 -21.82 15.62 15.45
CA MET A 121 -21.57 16.80 16.27
C MET A 121 -21.10 17.92 15.35
N GLY A 122 -21.72 19.09 15.51
CA GLY A 122 -21.50 20.31 14.72
C GLY A 122 -20.14 20.95 14.98
N ARG A 123 -19.08 20.15 15.01
CA ARG A 123 -17.70 20.63 14.93
C ARG A 123 -17.58 21.48 13.68
N THR A 124 -17.27 22.76 13.92
CA THR A 124 -16.87 23.71 12.89
C THR A 124 -15.67 23.13 12.13
N SER A 125 -15.48 23.55 10.88
CA SER A 125 -14.26 23.22 10.11
C SER A 125 -12.99 23.71 10.81
N GLU A 126 -13.10 24.71 11.69
CA GLU A 126 -12.02 25.20 12.52
C GLU A 126 -11.82 24.31 13.75
N GLU A 127 -10.66 23.67 13.82
CA GLU A 127 -10.19 22.89 14.97
C GLU A 127 -9.78 23.84 16.10
N THR A 128 -10.23 23.58 17.33
CA THR A 128 -9.67 24.28 18.49
C THR A 128 -8.18 23.94 18.64
N GLN A 129 -7.40 24.82 19.25
CA GLN A 129 -5.96 24.57 19.45
C GLN A 129 -5.69 23.26 20.23
N VAL A 130 -6.59 22.90 21.15
CA VAL A 130 -6.54 21.65 21.92
C VAL A 130 -6.81 20.44 21.01
N GLU A 131 -7.83 20.51 20.15
CA GLU A 131 -8.14 19.44 19.19
C GLU A 131 -7.03 19.24 18.16
N LEU A 132 -6.47 20.33 17.63
CA LEU A 132 -5.33 20.28 16.71
C LEU A 132 -4.09 19.68 17.37
N GLN A 133 -3.82 20.01 18.63
CA GLN A 133 -2.69 19.42 19.36
C GLN A 133 -2.91 17.92 19.59
N ALA A 134 -4.11 17.51 20.00
CA ALA A 134 -4.45 16.10 20.16
C ALA A 134 -4.33 15.35 18.82
N LEU A 135 -4.87 15.90 17.73
CA LEU A 135 -4.73 15.35 16.38
C LEU A 135 -3.26 15.10 16.04
N LYS A 136 -2.41 16.12 16.16
CA LYS A 136 -0.99 15.99 15.84
C LYS A 136 -0.33 14.89 16.66
N ILE A 137 -0.54 14.88 17.98
CA ILE A 137 0.07 13.86 18.86
C ILE A 137 -0.36 12.46 18.42
N HIS A 138 -1.65 12.23 18.28
CA HIS A 138 -2.19 10.91 17.96
C HIS A 138 -1.85 10.46 16.53
N TYR A 139 -1.81 11.38 15.57
CA TYR A 139 -1.40 11.07 14.20
C TYR A 139 0.08 10.69 14.12
N HIS A 140 0.98 11.47 14.72
CA HIS A 140 2.41 11.13 14.72
C HIS A 140 2.68 9.82 15.46
N GLU A 141 1.96 9.55 16.55
CA GLU A 141 2.02 8.27 17.24
C GLU A 141 1.58 7.12 16.31
N ALA A 142 0.46 7.28 15.60
CA ALA A 142 -0.03 6.28 14.65
C ALA A 142 1.00 5.96 13.56
N ILE A 143 1.62 7.00 12.99
CA ILE A 143 2.66 6.86 11.96
C ILE A 143 3.91 6.19 12.52
N ARG A 144 4.30 6.49 13.76
CA ARG A 144 5.44 5.85 14.43
C ARG A 144 5.19 4.35 14.65
N GLU A 145 3.99 3.97 15.08
CA GLU A 145 3.63 2.56 15.23
C GLU A 145 3.52 1.87 13.87
N LEU A 146 2.89 2.51 12.89
CA LEU A 146 2.80 2.02 11.51
C LEU A 146 4.19 1.69 10.93
N ARG A 147 5.20 2.52 11.16
CA ARG A 147 6.58 2.29 10.72
C ARG A 147 7.17 0.97 11.26
N ARG A 148 6.70 0.48 12.40
CA ARG A 148 7.16 -0.77 13.03
C ARG A 148 6.47 -2.01 12.45
N GLU A 149 5.38 -1.84 11.72
CA GLU A 149 4.67 -2.95 11.10
C GLU A 149 5.43 -3.46 9.87
N PRO A 150 5.86 -4.75 9.85
CA PRO A 150 6.63 -5.28 8.74
C PRO A 150 5.85 -5.31 7.42
N GLU A 151 4.52 -5.41 7.48
CA GLU A 151 3.62 -5.41 6.32
C GLU A 151 3.72 -4.11 5.51
N ILE A 152 4.09 -3.00 6.13
CA ILE A 152 4.21 -1.71 5.44
C ILE A 152 5.31 -1.73 4.39
N GLN A 153 6.31 -2.58 4.56
CA GLN A 153 7.37 -2.79 3.56
C GLN A 153 6.85 -3.49 2.30
N LEU A 154 5.65 -4.10 2.34
CA LEU A 154 5.05 -4.78 1.20
C LEU A 154 4.17 -3.86 0.34
N LEU A 155 3.84 -2.65 0.78
CA LEU A 155 2.87 -1.78 0.10
C LEU A 155 3.25 -1.46 -1.35
N GLU A 156 4.54 -1.24 -1.62
CA GLU A 156 5.03 -0.97 -2.97
C GLU A 156 4.77 -2.17 -3.90
N ARG A 157 5.07 -3.39 -3.44
CA ARG A 157 4.83 -4.62 -4.20
C ARG A 157 3.37 -4.98 -4.33
N LEU A 158 2.59 -4.80 -3.28
CA LEU A 158 1.16 -5.00 -3.34
C LEU A 158 0.51 -4.03 -4.35
N SER A 159 0.92 -2.76 -4.33
CA SER A 159 0.48 -1.74 -5.29
C SER A 159 0.78 -2.15 -6.73
N GLN A 160 2.01 -2.59 -7.01
CA GLN A 160 2.37 -3.11 -8.34
C GLN A 160 1.57 -4.37 -8.72
N ALA A 161 1.51 -5.36 -7.84
CA ALA A 161 0.81 -6.61 -8.12
C ALA A 161 -0.67 -6.39 -8.42
N LEU A 162 -1.33 -5.49 -7.69
CA LEU A 162 -2.72 -5.10 -7.99
C LEU A 162 -2.85 -4.46 -9.37
N ALA A 163 -1.95 -3.54 -9.73
CA ALA A 163 -1.99 -2.89 -11.04
C ALA A 163 -1.74 -3.86 -12.21
N GLU A 164 -0.95 -4.93 -12.00
CA GLU A 164 -0.69 -5.96 -13.01
C GLU A 164 -1.85 -6.97 -13.15
N ASN A 165 -2.63 -7.19 -12.08
CA ASN A 165 -3.60 -8.29 -12.02
C ASN A 165 -5.07 -7.84 -12.02
N VAL A 166 -5.36 -6.55 -11.83
CA VAL A 166 -6.72 -6.01 -11.78
C VAL A 166 -6.97 -5.07 -12.95
N THR A 167 -8.05 -5.30 -13.69
CA THR A 167 -8.38 -4.51 -14.89
C THR A 167 -9.10 -3.20 -14.57
N GLN A 168 -9.78 -3.09 -13.42
CA GLN A 168 -10.51 -1.89 -12.98
C GLN A 168 -9.56 -0.84 -12.37
N SER A 169 -8.73 -0.25 -13.22
CA SER A 169 -7.70 0.73 -12.82
C SER A 169 -8.24 1.92 -12.00
N GLU A 170 -9.44 2.41 -12.32
CA GLU A 170 -10.06 3.55 -11.62
C GLU A 170 -10.37 3.25 -10.15
N MET A 171 -10.84 2.04 -9.83
CA MET A 171 -11.15 1.63 -8.45
C MET A 171 -9.88 1.51 -7.59
N LEU A 172 -8.72 1.22 -8.22
CA LEU A 172 -7.45 1.09 -7.53
C LEU A 172 -6.72 2.42 -7.32
N LYS A 173 -7.10 3.50 -8.01
CA LYS A 173 -6.47 4.82 -7.82
C LYS A 173 -6.44 5.28 -6.35
N PRO A 174 -7.54 5.22 -5.58
CA PRO A 174 -7.54 5.53 -4.15
C PRO A 174 -6.56 4.67 -3.36
N PHE A 175 -6.45 3.39 -3.71
CA PHE A 175 -5.54 2.45 -3.05
C PHE A 175 -4.08 2.81 -3.31
N HIS A 176 -3.70 3.04 -4.57
CA HIS A 176 -2.33 3.46 -4.91
C HIS A 176 -1.95 4.77 -4.22
N ALA A 177 -2.89 5.71 -4.17
CA ALA A 177 -2.72 7.00 -3.52
C ALA A 177 -2.52 6.84 -1.99
N LEU A 178 -3.30 5.96 -1.36
CA LEU A 178 -3.12 5.58 0.05
C LEU A 178 -1.73 4.97 0.29
N CYS A 179 -1.30 3.99 -0.51
CA CYS A 179 0.02 3.37 -0.36
C CYS A 179 1.15 4.40 -0.47
N TYR A 180 1.06 5.31 -1.46
CA TYR A 180 2.02 6.40 -1.61
C TYR A 180 2.09 7.27 -0.35
N ASN A 181 0.94 7.68 0.19
CA ASN A 181 0.88 8.51 1.39
C ASN A 181 1.47 7.84 2.62
N LEU A 182 1.14 6.57 2.84
CA LEU A 182 1.63 5.79 3.97
C LEU A 182 3.14 5.65 3.90
N LEU A 183 3.70 5.30 2.73
CA LEU A 183 5.15 5.15 2.55
C LEU A 183 5.88 6.49 2.72
N LYS A 184 5.34 7.57 2.16
CA LYS A 184 5.93 8.91 2.28
C LYS A 184 5.89 9.46 3.70
N THR A 185 4.75 9.32 4.39
CA THR A 185 4.56 9.85 5.73
C THR A 185 5.29 9.04 6.80
N SER A 186 5.35 7.72 6.61
CA SER A 186 6.09 6.84 7.52
C SER A 186 7.60 6.92 7.32
N ASP A 187 8.10 7.49 6.23
CA ASP A 187 9.52 7.48 5.85
C ASP A 187 10.11 6.05 5.83
N VAL A 188 9.26 5.07 5.52
CA VAL A 188 9.68 3.68 5.39
C VAL A 188 10.43 3.52 4.07
N GLN A 189 11.68 3.11 4.17
CA GLN A 189 12.46 2.70 3.00
C GLN A 189 12.16 1.24 2.69
N THR A 190 11.51 0.98 1.56
CA THR A 190 11.32 -0.38 1.05
C THR A 190 12.69 -1.04 0.84
N PRO A 191 12.98 -2.17 1.50
CA PRO A 191 14.20 -2.95 1.26
C PRO A 191 14.34 -3.28 -0.21
N HIS A 192 15.58 -3.33 -0.73
CA HIS A 192 15.83 -3.53 -2.16
C HIS A 192 15.12 -4.79 -2.72
N GLU A 193 15.11 -5.86 -1.93
CA GLU A 193 14.46 -7.14 -2.24
C GLU A 193 12.94 -7.07 -2.31
N LEU A 194 12.34 -6.06 -1.67
CA LEU A 194 10.90 -5.81 -1.60
C LEU A 194 10.46 -4.65 -2.48
N ARG A 195 11.37 -3.98 -3.18
CA ARG A 195 10.98 -2.94 -4.15
C ARG A 195 10.22 -3.57 -5.30
N ALA A 196 9.29 -2.80 -5.84
CA ALA A 196 8.63 -3.12 -7.09
C ALA A 196 9.67 -3.24 -8.20
N ARG A 197 9.39 -4.09 -9.20
CA ARG A 197 10.25 -4.18 -10.38
C ARG A 197 10.15 -2.84 -11.11
N ARG A 198 11.22 -2.06 -11.01
CA ARG A 198 11.33 -0.79 -11.74
C ARG A 198 11.49 -1.12 -13.22
N ASP A 199 10.81 -0.38 -14.08
CA ASP A 199 11.05 -0.44 -15.52
C ASP A 199 12.50 0.00 -15.78
N LEU A 200 13.41 -0.98 -15.86
CA LEU A 200 14.86 -0.79 -16.00
C LEU A 200 15.26 0.03 -17.25
N GLY A 201 14.32 0.31 -18.15
CA GLY A 201 14.53 1.14 -19.34
C GLY A 201 15.00 2.57 -19.04
N ASN A 202 14.85 3.06 -17.80
CA ASN A 202 15.27 4.42 -17.42
C ASN A 202 16.33 4.51 -16.31
N GLU A 203 16.75 3.39 -15.69
CA GLU A 203 17.69 3.44 -14.54
C GLU A 203 19.13 3.00 -14.89
N ILE A 204 19.37 2.38 -16.04
CA ILE A 204 20.73 2.04 -16.47
C ILE A 204 21.38 3.26 -17.11
N SER A 205 21.69 4.27 -16.30
CA SER A 205 22.85 5.16 -16.45
C SER A 205 22.73 6.25 -15.40
N GLY A 206 23.82 6.52 -14.68
CA GLY A 206 23.95 7.58 -13.67
C GLY A 206 23.75 8.99 -14.23
N HIS A 207 22.54 9.30 -14.68
CA HIS A 207 22.15 10.58 -15.23
C HIS A 207 20.72 10.91 -14.77
N HIS A 208 20.63 11.46 -13.55
CA HIS A 208 19.52 12.34 -13.16
C HIS A 208 19.17 13.37 -14.27
N SER A 209 20.15 13.75 -15.09
CA SER A 209 20.00 14.65 -16.24
C SER A 209 19.17 14.12 -17.43
N LYS A 210 18.94 12.79 -17.56
CA LYS A 210 18.08 12.25 -18.65
C LYS A 210 16.60 12.24 -18.28
N ARG A 211 16.26 12.01 -17.01
CA ARG A 211 14.88 12.20 -16.49
C ARG A 211 14.45 13.66 -16.64
N GLN A 212 15.41 14.57 -16.41
CA GLN A 212 15.33 16.02 -16.58
C GLN A 212 14.96 16.50 -18.01
N LYS A 213 15.23 15.69 -19.06
CA LYS A 213 14.95 16.07 -20.45
C LYS A 213 13.58 15.64 -20.98
N ARG A 214 12.91 14.68 -20.32
CA ARG A 214 11.64 14.11 -20.80
C ARG A 214 10.42 14.70 -20.10
N CYS A 215 10.60 15.18 -18.87
CA CYS A 215 9.55 15.79 -18.08
C CYS A 215 9.84 17.29 -18.00
N ASP A 216 8.91 18.14 -18.39
CA ASP A 216 9.10 19.60 -18.33
C ASP A 216 9.15 20.05 -16.87
N LEU A 217 10.36 20.14 -16.31
CA LEU A 217 10.61 20.54 -14.92
C LEU A 217 10.49 22.04 -14.69
N ALA A 218 10.05 22.83 -15.68
CA ALA A 218 9.64 24.21 -15.45
C ALA A 218 8.53 24.33 -14.39
N LEU A 219 7.84 23.22 -14.09
CA LEU A 219 6.81 23.08 -13.07
C LEU A 219 7.29 22.41 -11.77
N ASP A 220 8.60 22.21 -11.56
CA ASP A 220 9.16 21.82 -10.25
C ASP A 220 9.65 23.08 -9.50
N PRO A 221 8.76 23.80 -8.79
CA PRO A 221 9.09 25.08 -8.16
C PRO A 221 10.18 24.96 -7.09
N LYS A 222 10.46 23.74 -6.61
CA LYS A 222 11.45 23.47 -5.57
C LYS A 222 12.78 22.97 -6.11
N GLN A 223 12.88 22.73 -7.42
CA GLN A 223 14.07 22.17 -8.07
C GLN A 223 14.62 20.92 -7.35
N ASN A 224 13.73 20.15 -6.73
CA ASN A 224 14.12 18.97 -5.95
C ASN A 224 14.05 17.69 -6.79
N ASN A 225 13.63 17.79 -8.06
CA ASN A 225 13.41 16.70 -9.02
C ASN A 225 12.41 15.63 -8.58
N CYS A 226 11.59 15.91 -7.55
CA CYS A 226 10.71 14.95 -6.89
C CYS A 226 9.28 15.45 -6.70
N THR A 227 9.06 16.78 -6.69
CA THR A 227 7.71 17.35 -6.60
C THR A 227 6.91 16.99 -7.85
N GLY A 228 5.68 16.51 -7.68
CA GLY A 228 4.81 16.09 -8.77
C GLY A 228 5.12 14.70 -9.32
N MET A 229 6.03 13.95 -8.69
CA MET A 229 6.36 12.59 -9.11
C MET A 229 5.44 11.55 -8.47
N CYS A 230 5.07 10.56 -9.27
CA CYS A 230 4.31 9.41 -8.80
C CYS A 230 5.27 8.38 -8.18
N GLY A 231 5.25 8.26 -6.85
CA GLY A 231 6.05 7.28 -6.11
C GLY A 231 6.84 7.91 -4.95
N PRO A 232 6.93 7.23 -3.80
CA PRO A 232 7.63 7.76 -2.63
C PRO A 232 9.13 7.89 -2.94
N ASN A 233 9.81 8.82 -2.26
CA ASN A 233 11.27 9.01 -2.37
C ASN A 233 11.76 9.18 -3.82
N CYS A 234 10.97 9.88 -4.65
CA CYS A 234 11.29 10.15 -6.05
C CYS A 234 11.38 8.88 -6.93
N SER A 235 10.85 7.76 -6.46
CA SER A 235 10.70 6.56 -7.27
C SER A 235 9.72 6.79 -8.42
N CYS A 236 9.74 5.92 -9.44
CA CYS A 236 8.71 5.92 -10.47
C CYS A 236 7.71 4.79 -10.21
N TRP A 237 6.45 5.15 -9.98
CA TRP A 237 5.32 4.25 -10.02
C TRP A 237 4.64 4.38 -11.40
N SER A 238 5.28 3.80 -12.43
CA SER A 238 4.78 3.82 -13.83
C SER A 238 3.42 3.14 -13.95
N TRP A 239 3.13 2.16 -13.09
CA TRP A 239 1.81 1.51 -13.02
C TRP A 239 0.69 2.43 -12.50
N VAL A 240 1.03 3.58 -11.91
CA VAL A 240 0.04 4.59 -11.46
C VAL A 240 -0.11 5.73 -12.46
N CYS A 241 1.00 6.28 -12.95
CA CYS A 241 0.98 7.49 -13.79
C CYS A 241 1.45 7.28 -15.25
N GLY A 242 1.91 6.08 -15.60
CA GLY A 242 2.29 5.71 -16.96
C GLY A 242 3.70 6.13 -17.41
N ASP A 243 4.10 7.38 -17.17
CA ASP A 243 5.25 7.99 -17.87
C ASP A 243 6.42 8.45 -17.00
N CYS A 244 6.39 8.16 -15.69
CA CYS A 244 7.41 8.57 -14.71
C CYS A 244 7.68 10.09 -14.67
N CYS A 245 6.77 10.91 -15.19
CA CYS A 245 6.91 12.35 -15.29
C CYS A 245 6.07 13.11 -14.26
N PHE A 246 6.16 14.45 -14.32
CA PHE A 246 5.36 15.36 -13.52
C PHE A 246 3.87 15.10 -13.77
N HIS A 247 3.11 14.98 -12.69
CA HIS A 247 1.67 14.83 -12.74
C HIS A 247 1.01 15.87 -11.82
N GLN A 248 0.08 16.65 -12.36
CA GLN A 248 -0.56 17.77 -11.64
C GLN A 248 -1.16 17.34 -10.30
N GLY A 249 -1.87 16.20 -10.25
CA GLY A 249 -2.46 15.70 -9.01
C GLY A 249 -1.42 15.37 -7.93
N CYS A 250 -0.29 14.74 -8.30
CA CYS A 250 0.79 14.46 -7.37
C CYS A 250 1.44 15.76 -6.87
N HIS A 251 1.57 16.76 -7.74
CA HIS A 251 2.12 18.06 -7.38
C HIS A 251 1.22 18.81 -6.38
N GLU A 252 -0.09 18.82 -6.63
CA GLU A 252 -1.07 19.41 -5.73
C GLU A 252 -1.05 18.72 -4.37
N HIS A 253 -0.96 17.39 -4.34
CA HIS A 253 -0.80 16.65 -3.09
C HIS A 253 0.47 17.04 -2.35
N ASP A 254 1.61 17.12 -3.03
CA ASP A 254 2.88 17.54 -2.44
C ASP A 254 2.80 18.92 -1.79
N ILE A 255 2.21 19.90 -2.49
CA ILE A 255 2.00 21.26 -1.99
C ILE A 255 1.07 21.25 -0.79
N CYS A 256 -0.05 20.54 -0.88
CA CYS A 256 -1.05 20.51 0.16
C CYS A 256 -0.49 19.85 1.45
N CYS A 257 0.25 18.73 1.33
CA CYS A 257 0.93 18.10 2.46
C CYS A 257 1.96 19.03 3.12
N GLU A 258 2.73 19.78 2.34
CA GLU A 258 3.69 20.74 2.89
C GLU A 258 3.00 21.90 3.60
N LYS A 259 1.95 22.45 2.99
CA LYS A 259 1.24 23.62 3.50
C LYS A 259 0.44 23.32 4.77
N TYR A 260 -0.28 22.20 4.80
CA TYR A 260 -1.22 21.86 5.87
C TYR A 260 -0.68 20.81 6.85
N GLY A 261 0.46 20.19 6.54
CA GLY A 261 1.07 19.13 7.31
C GLY A 261 0.58 17.74 6.92
N SER A 262 1.37 16.72 7.27
CA SER A 262 1.10 15.31 6.96
C SER A 262 -0.14 14.74 7.66
N TRP A 263 -0.61 15.39 8.71
CA TRP A 263 -1.82 15.05 9.46
C TRP A 263 -3.10 15.69 8.91
N SER A 264 -3.01 16.51 7.85
CA SER A 264 -4.21 17.08 7.21
C SER A 264 -4.95 16.04 6.38
N ALA A 265 -6.27 16.21 6.23
CA ALA A 265 -7.07 15.33 5.38
C ALA A 265 -6.59 15.35 3.92
N TYR A 266 -6.11 16.51 3.45
CA TYR A 266 -5.49 16.68 2.14
C TYR A 266 -4.27 15.77 1.91
N CYS A 267 -3.49 15.53 2.95
CA CYS A 267 -2.33 14.66 2.85
C CYS A 267 -2.68 13.19 3.07
N ALA A 268 -3.66 12.91 3.94
CA ALA A 268 -4.04 11.56 4.33
C ALA A 268 -4.63 10.77 3.15
N LEU A 269 -5.48 11.39 2.30
CA LEU A 269 -6.19 10.70 1.22
C LEU A 269 -6.30 11.56 -0.04
N PRO A 270 -5.72 11.17 -1.18
CA PRO A 270 -5.68 11.99 -2.38
C PRO A 270 -6.87 11.65 -3.27
N LEU A 271 -8.08 11.85 -2.75
CA LEU A 271 -9.29 11.76 -3.56
C LEU A 271 -9.60 13.14 -4.14
N GLY A 272 -9.63 13.22 -5.49
CA GLY A 272 -10.05 14.41 -6.21
C GLY A 272 -9.09 15.58 -6.04
N PHE A 273 -7.83 15.40 -6.46
CA PHE A 273 -6.77 16.40 -6.34
C PHE A 273 -7.21 17.76 -6.87
N SER A 274 -7.40 18.69 -5.94
CA SER A 274 -7.04 20.07 -6.14
C SER A 274 -6.92 20.74 -4.77
N CYS A 275 -5.89 21.56 -4.56
CA CYS A 275 -5.77 22.33 -3.32
C CYS A 275 -6.91 23.36 -3.15
N GLU A 276 -7.77 23.52 -4.16
CA GLU A 276 -9.01 24.29 -4.13
C GLU A 276 -10.28 23.43 -4.21
N SER A 277 -10.18 22.11 -4.42
CA SER A 277 -11.33 21.23 -4.73
C SER A 277 -12.27 21.00 -3.56
N TYR A 278 -11.85 21.44 -2.37
CA TYR A 278 -12.69 21.52 -1.17
C TYR A 278 -13.12 22.96 -0.84
N ARG A 279 -12.94 23.94 -1.75
CA ARG A 279 -13.50 25.31 -1.62
C ARG A 279 -14.95 25.42 -2.11
N THR A 280 -15.51 24.37 -2.70
CA THR A 280 -16.92 24.35 -3.11
C THR A 280 -17.59 23.07 -2.63
N CYS A 281 -18.14 23.15 -1.42
CA CYS A 281 -19.45 22.59 -1.06
C CYS A 281 -20.29 23.75 -0.54
#